data_AF-A0A9W6DUQ7-F1
#
_entry.id   AF-A0A9W6DUQ7-F1
#
_cell.length_a   1.000
_cell.length_b   1.000
_cell.length_c   1.000
_cell.angle_alpha   90.00
_cell.angle_beta   90.00
_cell.angle_gamma   90.00
#
_symmetry.space_group_name_H-M   'P 1'
#
loop_
_entity.id
_entity.type
_entity.pdbx_description
1 polymer ?
#
loop_
_entity_poly.entity_id
_entity_poly.type
_entity_poly.pdbx_seq_one_letter_code
_entity_poly.pdbx_strand_id
1 'polypeptide(L)'
;MSGMSILSATPTISDRFDMERNAERPSVEDIVSRVARLRCNAAIEEIESKVKMLGFEPLNPRAWKADIRRIFPSNVLRFTLFSHQLWGRDWIVAATSSMDGDSWWVGQLRPTVTAKSHPVPQASGRDQSVLRSAQVVADSFFPAHFDIDDAYLANLGHSLSGILAIHSNARYLSDLQSIKFHPPPHKLKIGPDLRVPDILVRYDVSTLPSSFRVVMPAKTKKKGLIRDTIRLAFHGVDPREKCAIMVAYGNLVDSTASLAPLISSWDRSLVFQKGGSGFAMRLLAPAGRPVIVSLLENLQKLECVLSVLESLQRKRVEIRTFSLSSISFVYGPERDLAASLNIHLSRSESLMGLSPTELASRPESLFGLRLGIQFGLQNPHRRIQESLASSLNRSSTETGLETVIELLMLTLPLMRALDQLMSNPSYSGPLRLHVTVRNARTYQIHYPGDKARFQLVAASHQNRLVWVLKDANSQGKTRNDDEATARLRQTLYTSKGDGWKGLGTGVVAEVNRVGNLLRELEKCFVASRADPKHKPTDYSAHYDGSNNSKLSASAIEKGTADGANLAHSDSLTILPNDKGNLSQTETAAQKEDIIMID
;
A
#
# COMPACT_ATOMS: atom_id res chain seq x y z
N MET A 1 -17.62 46.23 61.25
CA MET A 1 -16.43 45.64 60.59
C MET A 1 -16.92 44.87 59.37
N SER A 2 -16.66 45.39 58.16
CA SER A 2 -16.99 44.70 56.90
C SER A 2 -15.83 43.76 56.57
N GLY A 3 -16.06 42.45 56.63
CA GLY A 3 -15.06 41.45 56.23
C GLY A 3 -14.83 41.55 54.73
N MET A 4 -13.73 42.19 54.33
CA MET A 4 -13.34 42.32 52.92
C MET A 4 -12.64 41.04 52.49
N SER A 5 -13.26 40.25 51.62
CA SER A 5 -12.61 39.12 50.96
C SER A 5 -11.86 39.62 49.73
N ILE A 6 -10.53 39.62 49.76
CA ILE A 6 -9.67 39.92 48.60
C ILE A 6 -9.38 38.60 47.89
N LEU A 7 -9.86 38.45 46.67
CA LEU A 7 -9.58 37.31 45.80
C LEU A 7 -8.53 37.75 44.78
N SER A 8 -7.29 37.26 44.89
CA SER A 8 -6.25 37.47 43.89
C SER A 8 -6.19 36.26 42.96
N ALA A 9 -6.80 36.38 41.78
CA ALA A 9 -6.40 35.58 40.63
C ALA A 9 -5.41 36.43 39.82
N THR A 10 -4.25 35.89 39.47
CA THR A 10 -3.38 36.50 38.45
C THR A 10 -3.80 36.00 37.07
N PRO A 11 -4.65 36.77 36.35
CA PRO A 11 -4.50 36.84 34.92
C PRO A 11 -4.35 38.30 34.46
N THR A 12 -3.52 38.48 33.44
CA THR A 12 -3.35 39.72 32.70
C THR A 12 -4.66 40.04 31.97
N ILE A 13 -5.20 41.24 32.23
CA ILE A 13 -6.39 41.84 31.62
C ILE A 13 -7.73 41.43 32.27
N SER A 14 -7.94 41.82 33.53
CA SER A 14 -9.28 42.04 34.07
C SER A 14 -9.57 43.54 34.12
N ASP A 15 -9.82 44.14 32.96
CA ASP A 15 -10.49 45.44 32.90
C ASP A 15 -12.00 45.16 32.73
N ARG A 16 -12.82 45.68 33.64
CA ARG A 16 -14.32 45.63 33.69
C ARG A 16 -15.04 44.50 34.46
N PHE A 17 -14.67 44.21 35.71
CA PHE A 17 -15.66 43.70 36.68
C PHE A 17 -15.91 44.62 37.88
N ASP A 18 -15.23 45.76 37.96
CA ASP A 18 -15.38 46.76 39.03
C ASP A 18 -16.50 47.80 38.79
N MET A 19 -17.29 47.70 37.71
CA MET A 19 -18.27 48.72 37.32
C MET A 19 -19.75 48.38 37.56
N GLU A 20 -20.08 47.41 38.42
CA GLU A 20 -21.45 47.28 38.96
C GLU A 20 -21.40 47.27 40.50
N ARG A 21 -21.10 48.44 41.06
CA ARG A 21 -21.16 48.71 42.49
C ARG A 21 -22.61 49.04 42.88
N ASN A 22 -23.48 48.03 42.92
CA ASN A 22 -24.73 48.18 43.65
C ASN A 22 -24.42 48.13 45.15
N ALA A 23 -24.72 49.23 45.84
CA ALA A 23 -24.39 49.48 47.25
C ALA A 23 -25.32 48.77 48.25
N GLU A 24 -25.94 47.66 47.85
CA GLU A 24 -26.68 46.77 48.74
C GLU A 24 -25.81 45.54 49.03
N ARG A 25 -25.92 44.97 50.24
CA ARG A 25 -25.14 43.77 50.61
C ARG A 25 -25.38 42.70 49.54
N PRO A 26 -24.36 42.33 48.73
CA PRO A 26 -24.55 41.30 47.72
C PRO A 26 -24.98 40.03 48.43
N SER A 27 -26.02 39.37 47.91
CA SER A 27 -26.46 38.11 48.48
C SER A 27 -25.31 37.09 48.39
N VAL A 28 -25.29 36.09 49.27
CA VAL A 28 -24.27 35.03 49.24
C VAL A 28 -24.24 34.37 47.84
N GLU A 29 -25.40 34.25 47.20
CA GLU A 29 -25.55 33.73 45.84
C GLU A 29 -24.86 34.61 44.78
N ASP A 30 -24.97 35.93 44.89
CA ASP A 30 -24.30 36.86 43.97
C ASP A 30 -22.77 36.77 44.08
N ILE A 31 -22.26 36.59 45.30
CA ILE A 31 -20.81 36.38 45.53
C ILE A 31 -20.37 35.06 44.91
N VAL A 32 -21.09 33.96 45.17
CA VAL A 32 -20.77 32.64 44.60
C VAL A 32 -20.78 32.66 43.08
N SER A 33 -21.79 33.27 42.45
CA SER A 33 -21.89 33.41 40.99
C SER A 33 -20.74 34.24 40.41
N ARG A 34 -20.35 35.34 41.07
CA ARG A 34 -19.20 36.17 40.65
C ARG A 34 -17.89 35.41 40.75
N VAL A 35 -17.64 34.72 41.86
CA VAL A 35 -16.43 33.91 42.06
C VAL A 35 -16.37 32.78 41.03
N ALA A 36 -17.48 32.08 40.79
CA ALA A 36 -17.56 31.03 39.79
C ALA A 36 -17.23 31.54 38.39
N ARG A 37 -17.78 32.70 37.99
CA ARG A 37 -17.47 33.33 36.69
C ARG A 37 -16.01 33.73 36.58
N LEU A 38 -15.42 34.30 37.63
CA LEU A 38 -14.01 34.68 37.65
C LEU A 38 -13.10 33.45 37.51
N ARG A 39 -13.36 32.37 38.26
CA ARG A 39 -12.64 31.10 38.13
C ARG A 39 -12.72 30.54 36.71
N CYS A 40 -13.93 30.51 36.14
CA CYS A 40 -14.14 29.97 34.80
C CYS A 40 -13.48 30.81 33.71
N ASN A 41 -13.42 32.14 33.87
CA ASN A 41 -12.70 33.02 32.94
C ASN A 41 -11.20 32.74 33.00
N ALA A 42 -10.61 32.75 34.21
CA ALA A 42 -9.19 32.55 34.42
C ALA A 42 -8.72 31.19 33.87
N ALA A 43 -9.48 30.11 34.15
CA ALA A 43 -9.15 28.76 33.67
C ALA A 43 -9.14 28.67 32.13
N ILE A 44 -10.11 29.30 31.46
CA ILE A 44 -10.19 29.29 29.99
C ILE A 44 -9.10 30.17 29.36
N GLU A 45 -8.83 31.35 29.92
CA GLU A 45 -7.77 32.25 29.44
C GLU A 45 -6.37 31.61 29.56
N GLU A 46 -6.12 30.93 30.67
CA GLU A 46 -4.87 30.20 30.89
C GLU A 46 -4.65 29.11 29.84
N ILE A 47 -5.69 28.32 29.56
CA ILE A 47 -5.62 27.24 28.57
C ILE A 47 -5.53 27.77 27.16
N GLU A 48 -6.29 28.81 26.83
CA GLU A 48 -6.22 29.43 25.52
C GLU A 48 -4.81 29.94 25.23
N SER A 49 -4.16 30.58 26.22
CA SER A 49 -2.77 31.00 26.13
C SER A 49 -1.81 29.82 25.91
N LYS A 50 -1.92 28.79 26.76
CA LYS A 50 -1.03 27.60 26.74
C LYS A 50 -1.19 26.77 25.47
N VAL A 51 -2.41 26.50 25.05
CA VAL A 51 -2.72 25.63 23.90
C VAL A 51 -2.45 26.32 22.57
N LYS A 52 -2.51 27.67 22.53
CA LYS A 52 -2.04 28.46 21.37
C LYS A 52 -0.54 28.28 21.11
N MET A 53 0.28 28.14 22.16
CA MET A 53 1.71 27.83 22.00
C MET A 53 1.95 26.45 21.37
N LEU A 54 1.00 25.52 21.49
CA LEU A 54 1.04 24.19 20.89
C LEU A 54 0.51 24.16 19.45
N GLY A 55 0.25 25.32 18.83
CA GLY A 55 -0.23 25.42 17.45
C GLY A 55 -1.73 25.25 17.26
N PHE A 56 -2.51 25.25 18.34
CA PHE A 56 -3.96 25.20 18.26
C PHE A 56 -4.52 26.58 17.91
N GLU A 57 -5.51 26.58 17.03
CA GLU A 57 -6.18 27.77 16.55
C GLU A 57 -7.55 27.90 17.22
N PRO A 58 -7.80 28.96 18.02
CA PRO A 58 -9.10 29.19 18.60
C PRO A 58 -10.12 29.51 17.51
N LEU A 59 -11.29 28.90 17.61
CA LEU A 59 -12.38 29.06 16.67
C LEU A 59 -13.43 30.00 17.26
N ASN A 60 -13.80 31.04 16.50
CA ASN A 60 -14.84 31.96 16.93
C ASN A 60 -16.22 31.27 16.91
N PRO A 61 -16.88 31.07 18.07
CA PRO A 61 -18.19 30.40 18.12
C PRO A 61 -19.28 31.20 17.38
N ARG A 62 -19.13 32.53 17.29
CA ARG A 62 -20.09 33.42 16.60
C ARG A 62 -20.09 33.24 15.09
N ALA A 63 -19.03 32.66 14.54
CA ALA A 63 -18.97 32.33 13.11
C ALA A 63 -19.94 31.19 12.74
N TRP A 64 -20.47 30.46 13.72
CA TRP A 64 -21.38 29.34 13.51
C TRP A 64 -22.78 29.74 13.95
N LYS A 65 -23.74 29.71 13.02
CA LYS A 65 -25.15 30.07 13.27
C LYS A 65 -25.92 29.01 14.08
N ALA A 66 -25.27 27.94 14.52
CA ALA A 66 -25.85 26.93 15.41
C ALA A 66 -25.65 27.34 16.87
N ASP A 67 -26.65 27.08 17.72
CA ASP A 67 -26.56 27.32 19.16
C ASP A 67 -25.65 26.26 19.82
N ILE A 68 -24.33 26.39 19.64
CA ILE A 68 -23.30 25.47 20.14
C ILE A 68 -23.45 25.26 21.66
N ARG A 69 -23.98 26.26 22.38
CA ARG A 69 -24.23 26.18 23.82
C ARG A 69 -25.20 25.07 24.20
N ARG A 70 -26.17 24.72 23.34
CA ARG A 70 -27.13 23.63 23.59
C ARG A 70 -26.48 22.24 23.66
N ILE A 71 -25.24 22.11 23.20
CA ILE A 71 -24.53 20.83 23.13
C ILE A 71 -23.78 20.55 24.44
N PHE A 72 -23.46 21.60 25.18
CA PHE A 72 -22.88 21.49 26.50
C PHE A 72 -23.97 21.48 27.58
N PRO A 73 -23.70 20.86 28.74
CA PRO A 73 -24.55 20.97 29.91
C PRO A 73 -24.86 22.44 30.27
N SER A 74 -26.07 22.72 30.75
CA SER A 74 -26.56 24.08 31.00
C SER A 74 -25.82 24.83 32.12
N ASN A 75 -25.09 24.09 32.97
CA ASN A 75 -24.21 24.60 34.03
C ASN A 75 -22.86 25.11 33.52
N VAL A 76 -22.52 24.93 32.23
CA VAL A 76 -21.27 25.46 31.65
C VAL A 76 -21.33 26.99 31.57
N LEU A 77 -20.43 27.64 32.31
CA LEU A 77 -20.35 29.10 32.39
C LEU A 77 -19.49 29.69 31.27
N ARG A 78 -18.38 29.02 30.95
CA ARG A 78 -17.45 29.43 29.87
C ARG A 78 -17.02 28.25 29.03
N PHE A 79 -16.77 28.50 27.76
CA PHE A 79 -16.20 27.54 26.84
C PHE A 79 -15.37 28.23 25.76
N THR A 80 -14.41 27.51 25.20
CA THR A 80 -13.68 27.89 24.00
C THR A 80 -13.49 26.67 23.10
N LEU A 81 -13.35 26.90 21.80
CA LEU A 81 -13.26 25.86 20.77
C LEU A 81 -11.91 25.97 20.08
N PHE A 82 -11.28 24.84 19.82
CA PHE A 82 -9.98 24.76 19.18
C PHE A 82 -10.01 23.83 17.97
N SER A 83 -9.21 24.18 16.97
CA SER A 83 -8.78 23.26 15.91
C SER A 83 -7.26 23.24 15.83
N HIS A 84 -6.71 22.30 15.06
CA HIS A 84 -5.29 22.22 14.81
C HIS A 84 -5.05 21.97 13.31
N GLN A 85 -3.98 22.52 12.76
CA GLN A 85 -3.69 22.41 11.32
C GLN A 85 -3.47 20.96 10.85
N LEU A 86 -3.08 20.06 11.76
CA LEU A 86 -2.86 18.64 11.47
C LEU A 86 -4.14 17.80 11.56
N TRP A 87 -5.28 18.41 11.90
CA TRP A 87 -6.55 17.71 12.08
C TRP A 87 -7.42 17.77 10.82
N GLY A 88 -8.36 16.83 10.72
CA GLY A 88 -9.45 16.92 9.77
C GLY A 88 -10.32 18.14 10.05
N ARG A 89 -10.75 18.84 9.00
CA ARG A 89 -11.56 20.07 9.08
C ARG A 89 -12.91 19.88 9.78
N ASP A 90 -13.37 18.64 9.86
CA ASP A 90 -14.64 18.25 10.48
C ASP A 90 -14.51 17.96 11.98
N TRP A 91 -13.36 18.20 12.61
CA TRP A 91 -13.16 17.89 14.02
C TRP A 91 -12.63 19.08 14.79
N ILE A 92 -13.11 19.18 16.03
CA ILE A 92 -12.74 20.21 16.98
C ILE A 92 -12.61 19.64 18.37
N VAL A 93 -11.90 20.36 19.22
CA VAL A 93 -11.87 20.12 20.65
C VAL A 93 -12.46 21.34 21.35
N ALA A 94 -13.24 21.13 22.41
CA ALA A 94 -13.75 22.22 23.24
C ALA A 94 -13.22 22.08 24.67
N ALA A 95 -12.84 23.23 25.25
CA ALA A 95 -12.59 23.35 26.68
C ALA A 95 -13.80 24.03 27.32
N THR A 96 -14.40 23.41 28.34
CA THR A 96 -15.54 23.97 29.08
C THR A 96 -15.22 24.11 30.55
N SER A 97 -15.73 25.16 31.19
CA SER A 97 -15.53 25.47 32.59
C SER A 97 -16.88 25.81 33.25
N SER A 98 -17.22 25.12 34.34
CA SER A 98 -18.50 25.17 35.05
C SER A 98 -18.29 25.27 36.56
N MET A 99 -19.36 25.40 37.35
CA MET A 99 -19.20 25.32 38.82
C MET A 99 -18.73 23.95 39.31
N ASP A 100 -19.07 22.89 38.57
CA ASP A 100 -18.76 21.50 38.94
C ASP A 100 -17.36 21.06 38.51
N GLY A 101 -16.67 21.89 37.72
CA GLY A 101 -15.32 21.63 37.25
C GLY A 101 -15.12 21.98 35.78
N ASP A 102 -14.01 21.47 35.27
CA ASP A 102 -13.50 21.75 33.94
C ASP A 102 -13.50 20.48 33.08
N SER A 103 -13.66 20.59 31.76
CA SER A 103 -13.71 19.39 30.92
C SER A 103 -13.25 19.65 29.49
N TRP A 104 -12.60 18.62 28.93
CA TRP A 104 -12.26 18.55 27.51
C TRP A 104 -13.32 17.75 26.75
N TRP A 105 -13.68 18.25 25.58
CA TRP A 105 -14.66 17.61 24.70
C TRP A 105 -14.07 17.43 23.31
N VAL A 106 -14.43 16.33 22.64
CA VAL A 106 -14.21 16.14 21.21
C VAL A 106 -15.53 16.33 20.48
N GLY A 107 -15.51 17.14 19.42
CA GLY A 107 -16.68 17.47 18.61
C GLY A 107 -16.47 17.15 17.13
N GLN A 108 -17.49 16.59 16.48
CA GLN A 108 -17.52 16.39 15.04
C GLN A 108 -18.45 17.41 14.38
N LEU A 109 -17.93 18.17 13.43
CA LEU A 109 -18.66 19.09 12.57
C LEU A 109 -19.24 18.36 11.35
N ARG A 110 -20.37 18.85 10.84
CA ARG A 110 -20.99 18.42 9.60
C ARG A 110 -21.11 19.63 8.66
N PRO A 111 -20.67 19.54 7.41
CA PRO A 111 -20.97 20.55 6.41
C PRO A 111 -22.48 20.65 6.20
N THR A 112 -23.07 21.84 6.23
CA THR A 112 -24.45 22.03 5.78
C THR A 112 -24.46 21.93 4.28
N VAL A 113 -24.95 20.81 3.76
CA VAL A 113 -25.26 20.69 2.34
C VAL A 113 -26.49 21.56 2.09
N THR A 114 -26.30 22.74 1.50
CA THR A 114 -27.41 23.49 0.92
C THR A 114 -28.01 22.64 -0.19
N ALA A 115 -29.31 22.34 -0.07
CA ALA A 115 -30.06 21.65 -1.11
C ALA A 115 -29.87 22.39 -2.45
N LYS A 116 -29.77 21.62 -3.54
CA LYS A 116 -29.59 22.12 -4.91
C LYS A 116 -30.62 23.22 -5.23
N SER A 117 -30.23 24.48 -5.13
CA SER A 117 -30.91 25.61 -5.77
C SER A 117 -29.85 26.59 -6.26
N HIS A 118 -29.75 26.67 -7.59
CA HIS A 118 -29.01 27.58 -8.47
C HIS A 118 -27.76 28.32 -7.95
N PRO A 119 -26.60 28.18 -8.66
CA PRO A 119 -25.40 28.93 -8.32
C PRO A 119 -25.55 30.40 -8.76
N VAL A 120 -25.60 31.32 -7.80
CA VAL A 120 -25.25 32.72 -8.01
C VAL A 120 -23.78 32.90 -7.60
N PRO A 121 -22.90 33.42 -8.46
CA PRO A 121 -21.52 33.66 -8.11
C PRO A 121 -21.40 34.99 -7.38
N GLN A 122 -21.10 34.95 -6.07
CA GLN A 122 -20.18 35.84 -5.33
C GLN A 122 -20.49 35.86 -3.83
N ALA A 123 -19.62 35.21 -3.06
CA ALA A 123 -19.06 35.66 -1.79
C ALA A 123 -18.19 34.50 -1.27
N SER A 124 -17.02 34.81 -0.72
CA SER A 124 -16.14 33.90 0.02
C SER A 124 -16.82 33.40 1.30
N GLY A 125 -17.84 32.56 1.14
CA GLY A 125 -18.58 31.92 2.22
C GLY A 125 -17.86 30.66 2.65
N ARG A 126 -17.25 30.69 3.85
CA ARG A 126 -16.83 29.50 4.57
C ARG A 126 -18.05 28.57 4.63
N ASP A 127 -17.94 27.36 4.08
CA ASP A 127 -19.00 26.35 4.12
C ASP A 127 -19.53 26.26 5.56
N GLN A 128 -20.83 26.56 5.73
CA GLN A 128 -21.45 26.56 7.04
C GLN A 128 -21.36 25.14 7.61
N SER A 129 -20.87 25.00 8.84
CA SER A 129 -20.75 23.70 9.50
C SER A 129 -21.53 23.71 10.81
N VAL A 130 -22.26 22.62 11.08
CA VAL A 130 -23.04 22.41 12.30
C VAL A 130 -22.39 21.29 13.10
N LEU A 131 -22.28 21.48 14.43
CA LEU A 131 -21.73 20.46 15.31
C LEU A 131 -22.71 19.26 15.39
N ARG A 132 -22.27 18.09 14.90
CA ARG A 132 -23.03 16.83 14.79
C ARG A 132 -23.07 16.07 16.11
N SER A 133 -21.98 16.07 16.86
CA SER A 133 -21.86 15.39 18.15
C SER A 133 -20.73 15.99 18.98
N ALA A 134 -20.87 15.97 20.30
CA ALA A 134 -19.80 16.26 21.25
C ALA A 134 -19.74 15.18 22.33
N GLN A 135 -18.54 14.81 22.78
CA GLN A 135 -18.32 13.83 23.83
C GLN A 135 -17.25 14.32 24.78
N VAL A 136 -17.49 14.17 26.09
CA VAL A 136 -16.50 14.46 27.13
C VAL A 136 -15.38 13.42 27.04
N VAL A 137 -14.14 13.89 26.97
CA VAL A 137 -12.95 13.04 26.88
C VAL A 137 -12.02 13.16 28.07
N ALA A 138 -12.11 14.25 28.86
CA ALA A 138 -11.45 14.37 30.14
C ALA A 138 -12.26 15.30 31.07
N ASP A 139 -12.31 14.96 32.36
CA ASP A 139 -13.12 15.64 33.37
C ASP A 139 -12.31 16.70 34.16
N SER A 140 -11.12 17.08 33.67
CA SER A 140 -10.28 18.15 34.22
C SER A 140 -9.33 18.69 33.16
N PHE A 141 -8.94 19.96 33.28
CA PHE A 141 -7.88 20.54 32.45
C PHE A 141 -6.47 20.13 32.88
N PHE A 142 -6.25 20.12 34.20
CA PHE A 142 -4.98 19.78 34.84
C PHE A 142 -5.25 18.83 36.01
N PRO A 143 -4.38 17.85 36.27
CA PRO A 143 -4.46 17.03 37.48
C PRO A 143 -4.19 17.90 38.73
N ALA A 144 -4.85 17.57 39.84
CA ALA A 144 -4.90 18.39 41.05
C ALA A 144 -3.55 18.62 41.78
N HIS A 145 -2.45 18.01 41.33
CA HIS A 145 -1.18 17.92 42.07
C HIS A 145 0.09 18.18 41.24
N PHE A 146 0.00 18.74 40.03
CA PHE A 146 1.18 18.98 39.19
C PHE A 146 1.44 20.47 38.96
N ASP A 147 2.70 20.86 39.12
CA ASP A 147 3.22 22.11 38.56
C ASP A 147 3.16 21.96 37.02
N ILE A 148 2.54 22.91 36.33
CA ILE A 148 2.24 22.79 34.90
C ILE A 148 3.53 23.02 34.11
N ASP A 149 4.24 21.93 33.84
CA ASP A 149 5.47 21.92 33.04
C ASP A 149 5.18 21.93 31.52
N ASP A 150 6.13 22.45 30.73
CA ASP A 150 6.06 22.49 29.27
C ASP A 150 5.94 21.07 28.68
N ALA A 151 6.55 20.08 29.34
CA ALA A 151 6.42 18.67 28.99
C ALA A 151 4.98 18.15 29.10
N TYR A 152 4.24 18.57 30.15
CA TYR A 152 2.84 18.20 30.31
C TYR A 152 1.98 18.81 29.20
N LEU A 153 2.22 20.07 28.83
CA LEU A 153 1.50 20.75 27.75
C LEU A 153 1.75 20.08 26.39
N ALA A 154 2.99 19.72 26.09
CA ALA A 154 3.30 18.96 24.87
C ALA A 154 2.54 17.61 24.84
N ASN A 155 2.54 16.88 25.96
CA ASN A 155 1.79 15.63 26.11
C ASN A 155 0.27 15.84 25.98
N LEU A 156 -0.27 16.96 26.45
CA LEU A 156 -1.69 17.29 26.31
C LEU A 156 -2.05 17.48 24.84
N GLY A 157 -1.27 18.26 24.08
CA GLY A 157 -1.49 18.46 22.65
C GLY A 157 -1.43 17.14 21.85
N HIS A 158 -0.48 16.28 22.22
CA HIS A 158 -0.33 14.93 21.68
C HIS A 158 -1.57 14.06 21.95
N SER A 159 -2.07 14.11 23.19
CA SER A 159 -3.18 13.29 23.66
C SER A 159 -4.52 13.76 23.13
N LEU A 160 -4.70 15.08 22.97
CA LEU A 160 -5.86 15.67 22.28
C LEU A 160 -5.91 15.27 20.80
N SER A 161 -4.74 15.21 20.13
CA SER A 161 -4.67 14.71 18.76
C SER A 161 -4.96 13.21 18.69
N GLY A 162 -4.43 12.43 19.64
CA GLY A 162 -4.63 10.99 19.70
C GLY A 162 -6.05 10.57 20.04
N ILE A 163 -6.70 11.22 21.01
CA ILE A 163 -8.10 10.94 21.35
C ILE A 163 -9.01 11.26 20.17
N LEU A 164 -8.72 12.32 19.42
CA LEU A 164 -9.46 12.70 18.23
C LEU A 164 -9.27 11.66 17.10
N ALA A 165 -8.04 11.17 16.89
CA ALA A 165 -7.77 10.07 15.97
C ALA A 165 -8.56 8.81 16.35
N ILE A 166 -8.56 8.41 17.61
CA ILE A 166 -9.31 7.26 18.15
C ILE A 166 -10.82 7.45 17.99
N HIS A 167 -11.37 8.61 18.36
CA HIS A 167 -12.80 8.92 18.20
C HIS A 167 -13.25 8.88 16.74
N SER A 168 -12.42 9.37 15.81
CA SER A 168 -12.75 9.31 14.39
C SER A 168 -12.90 7.88 13.86
N ASN A 169 -12.05 6.97 14.34
CA ASN A 169 -12.10 5.54 14.02
C ASN A 169 -13.32 4.87 14.67
N ALA A 170 -13.57 5.11 15.96
CA ALA A 170 -14.73 4.58 16.67
C ALA A 170 -16.06 5.05 16.06
N ARG A 171 -16.12 6.32 15.63
CA ARG A 171 -17.29 6.88 14.94
C ARG A 171 -17.51 6.24 13.58
N TYR A 172 -16.45 6.04 12.80
CA TYR A 172 -16.53 5.36 11.51
C TYR A 172 -17.08 3.93 11.68
N LEU A 173 -16.58 3.17 12.66
CA LEU A 173 -17.08 1.83 12.99
C LEU A 173 -18.53 1.84 13.48
N SER A 174 -18.92 2.85 14.27
CA SER A 174 -20.30 3.02 14.73
C SER A 174 -21.27 3.29 13.58
N ASP A 175 -20.88 4.14 12.62
CA ASP A 175 -21.69 4.46 11.44
C ASP A 175 -21.75 3.25 10.46
N LEU A 176 -20.74 2.37 10.49
CA LEU A 176 -20.68 1.16 9.66
C LEU A 176 -21.56 0.01 10.19
N GLN A 177 -21.73 -0.12 11.51
CA GLN A 177 -22.57 -1.10 12.24
C GLN A 177 -22.28 -2.61 12.03
N SER A 178 -21.60 -2.98 10.95
CA SER A 178 -21.30 -4.38 10.60
C SER A 178 -20.10 -4.96 11.35
N ILE A 179 -19.16 -4.10 11.76
CA ILE A 179 -17.94 -4.50 12.46
C ILE A 179 -18.08 -4.21 13.96
N LYS A 180 -17.96 -5.25 14.79
CA LYS A 180 -18.00 -5.10 16.25
C LYS A 180 -16.68 -4.51 16.74
N PHE A 181 -16.76 -3.57 17.68
CA PHE A 181 -15.59 -2.96 18.30
C PHE A 181 -15.88 -2.54 19.73
N HIS A 182 -14.82 -2.34 20.52
CA HIS A 182 -14.91 -1.84 21.89
C HIS A 182 -13.66 -1.04 22.30
N PRO A 183 -13.79 -0.08 23.23
CA PRO A 183 -15.03 0.42 23.83
C PRO A 183 -15.84 1.32 22.87
N PRO A 184 -17.14 1.53 23.11
CA PRO A 184 -17.97 2.42 22.29
C PRO A 184 -17.53 3.90 22.48
N PRO A 185 -17.86 4.81 21.54
CA PRO A 185 -17.37 6.18 21.53
C PRO A 185 -17.55 6.93 22.86
N HIS A 186 -18.73 6.83 23.47
CA HIS A 186 -19.05 7.53 24.73
C HIS A 186 -18.24 7.06 25.95
N LYS A 187 -17.50 5.94 25.86
CA LYS A 187 -16.61 5.45 26.91
C LYS A 187 -15.13 5.74 26.65
N LEU A 188 -14.80 6.36 25.51
CA LEU A 188 -13.43 6.71 25.15
C LEU A 188 -13.03 8.02 25.84
N LYS A 189 -12.37 7.89 27.00
CA LYS A 189 -11.78 8.99 27.76
C LYS A 189 -10.26 8.88 27.80
N ILE A 190 -9.59 10.03 27.94
CA ILE A 190 -8.15 10.12 28.19
C ILE A 190 -7.90 9.61 29.63
N GLY A 191 -6.91 8.73 29.79
CA GLY A 191 -6.53 8.15 31.08
C GLY A 191 -5.75 9.11 31.99
N PRO A 192 -5.47 8.70 33.24
CA PRO A 192 -4.89 9.57 34.29
C PRO A 192 -3.47 10.11 34.02
N ASP A 193 -2.77 9.71 32.97
CA ASP A 193 -1.45 10.24 32.57
C ASP A 193 -1.45 10.80 31.14
N LEU A 194 -2.58 11.38 30.73
CA LEU A 194 -2.85 11.76 29.33
C LEU A 194 -2.80 10.57 28.35
N ARG A 195 -2.84 9.32 28.85
CA ARG A 195 -2.82 8.13 28.00
C ARG A 195 -4.06 8.05 27.12
N VAL A 196 -3.84 7.96 25.81
CA VAL A 196 -4.90 7.77 24.81
C VAL A 196 -5.39 6.31 24.87
N PRO A 197 -6.72 6.06 24.89
CA PRO A 197 -7.27 4.70 24.92
C PRO A 197 -7.16 3.99 23.57
N ASP A 198 -7.07 2.66 23.61
CA ASP A 198 -7.05 1.81 22.42
C ASP A 198 -8.47 1.35 22.04
N ILE A 199 -8.65 0.96 20.78
CA ILE A 199 -9.87 0.31 20.27
C ILE A 199 -9.55 -1.12 19.87
N LEU A 200 -10.32 -2.09 20.37
CA LEU A 200 -10.30 -3.45 19.86
C LEU A 200 -11.37 -3.62 18.79
N VAL A 201 -10.96 -4.04 17.61
CA VAL A 201 -11.80 -4.24 16.43
C VAL A 201 -11.88 -5.73 16.12
N ARG A 202 -13.11 -6.25 15.96
CA ARG A 202 -13.34 -7.63 15.56
C ARG A 202 -13.25 -7.77 14.04
N TYR A 203 -12.17 -8.35 13.55
CA TYR A 203 -11.93 -8.61 12.15
C TYR A 203 -12.31 -10.04 11.77
N ASP A 204 -13.28 -10.18 10.87
CA ASP A 204 -13.63 -11.46 10.26
C ASP A 204 -14.17 -11.20 8.85
N VAL A 205 -13.45 -11.69 7.83
CA VAL A 205 -13.79 -11.50 6.41
C VAL A 205 -15.21 -11.95 6.07
N SER A 206 -15.73 -12.97 6.75
CA SER A 206 -17.08 -13.48 6.52
C SER A 206 -18.18 -12.52 6.99
N THR A 207 -17.87 -11.66 7.97
CA THR A 207 -18.79 -10.67 8.56
C THR A 207 -18.71 -9.30 7.90
N LEU A 208 -17.63 -9.02 7.15
CA LEU A 208 -17.46 -7.73 6.45
C LEU A 208 -18.56 -7.52 5.39
N PRO A 209 -19.03 -6.30 5.12
CA PRO A 209 -19.90 -6.05 3.97
C PRO A 209 -19.19 -6.39 2.65
N SER A 210 -19.94 -6.75 1.60
CA SER A 210 -19.40 -7.12 0.27
C SER A 210 -18.48 -6.03 -0.30
N SER A 211 -18.83 -4.76 -0.05
CA SER A 211 -18.03 -3.61 -0.48
C SER A 211 -16.64 -3.55 0.13
N PHE A 212 -16.43 -4.13 1.31
CA PHE A 212 -15.11 -4.16 1.95
C PHE A 212 -14.38 -5.50 1.75
N ARG A 213 -14.98 -6.48 1.08
CA ARG A 213 -14.35 -7.78 0.83
C ARG A 213 -13.51 -7.77 -0.43
N VAL A 214 -12.30 -8.28 -0.32
CA VAL A 214 -11.42 -8.58 -1.45
C VAL A 214 -11.73 -9.98 -1.97
N VAL A 215 -11.88 -10.12 -3.29
CA VAL A 215 -11.97 -11.45 -3.91
C VAL A 215 -10.56 -12.06 -3.92
N MET A 216 -10.36 -13.08 -3.10
CA MET A 216 -9.06 -13.73 -2.95
C MET A 216 -8.79 -14.72 -4.09
N PRO A 217 -7.54 -14.82 -4.58
CA PRO A 217 -7.18 -15.63 -5.73
C PRO A 217 -7.11 -17.13 -5.42
N ALA A 218 -6.92 -17.49 -4.15
CA ALA A 218 -7.00 -18.85 -3.64
C ALA A 218 -8.05 -18.88 -2.53
N LYS A 219 -9.15 -19.63 -2.72
CA LYS A 219 -10.04 -19.96 -1.61
C LYS A 219 -9.36 -21.01 -0.76
N THR A 220 -8.62 -20.59 0.25
CA THR A 220 -8.27 -21.51 1.33
C THR A 220 -9.58 -21.86 2.05
N LYS A 221 -10.00 -23.12 2.02
CA LYS A 221 -11.16 -23.62 2.80
C LYS A 221 -10.94 -23.53 4.32
N LYS A 222 -9.88 -22.87 4.77
CA LYS A 222 -9.49 -22.74 6.18
C LYS A 222 -10.14 -21.50 6.79
N LYS A 223 -10.37 -21.58 8.10
CA LYS A 223 -10.58 -20.45 9.00
C LYS A 223 -9.48 -19.39 8.77
N GLY A 224 -9.81 -18.11 8.85
CA GLY A 224 -8.89 -17.00 8.54
C GLY A 224 -7.52 -17.14 9.19
N LEU A 225 -6.47 -16.67 8.51
CA LEU A 225 -5.07 -16.78 8.94
C LEU A 225 -4.71 -15.80 10.07
N ILE A 226 -5.54 -14.77 10.24
CA ILE A 226 -5.44 -13.75 11.27
C ILE A 226 -6.51 -14.04 12.34
N ARG A 227 -6.14 -13.93 13.62
CA ARG A 227 -7.10 -14.01 14.73
C ARG A 227 -8.05 -12.82 14.69
N ASP A 228 -9.25 -13.03 15.19
CA ASP A 228 -10.37 -12.10 14.99
C ASP A 228 -10.26 -10.75 15.71
N THR A 229 -9.28 -10.56 16.59
CA THR A 229 -9.19 -9.36 17.43
C THR A 229 -7.96 -8.55 17.07
N ILE A 230 -8.18 -7.29 16.65
CA ILE A 230 -7.14 -6.33 16.29
C ILE A 230 -7.20 -5.14 17.26
N ARG A 231 -6.10 -4.86 17.96
CA ARG A 231 -5.96 -3.68 18.81
C ARG A 231 -5.43 -2.51 18.00
N LEU A 232 -6.21 -1.45 17.86
CA LEU A 232 -5.81 -0.20 17.22
C LEU A 232 -5.44 0.82 18.29
N ALA A 233 -4.17 1.21 18.32
CA ALA A 233 -3.60 2.14 19.29
C ALA A 233 -3.04 3.39 18.59
N PHE A 234 -3.02 4.51 19.30
CA PHE A 234 -2.35 5.73 18.86
C PHE A 234 -0.93 5.77 19.41
N HIS A 235 0.05 6.05 18.55
CA HIS A 235 1.48 6.08 18.90
C HIS A 235 2.14 7.44 18.73
N GLY A 236 1.42 8.40 18.16
CA GLY A 236 1.88 9.78 18.09
C GLY A 236 1.60 10.45 16.77
N VAL A 237 2.34 11.52 16.49
CA VAL A 237 2.20 12.31 15.26
C VAL A 237 3.53 12.31 14.54
N ASP A 238 3.52 11.89 13.28
CA ASP A 238 4.69 11.94 12.41
C ASP A 238 4.96 13.41 12.03
N PRO A 239 6.12 13.99 12.42
CA PRO A 239 6.42 15.38 12.12
C PRO A 239 6.66 15.63 10.63
N ARG A 240 7.05 14.62 9.84
CA ARG A 240 7.33 14.74 8.42
C ARG A 240 6.05 14.70 7.61
N GLU A 241 5.23 13.69 7.85
CA GLU A 241 3.97 13.49 7.12
C GLU A 241 2.79 14.27 7.71
N LYS A 242 2.98 14.90 8.89
CA LYS A 242 1.94 15.70 9.54
C LYS A 242 0.67 14.88 9.83
N CYS A 243 0.84 13.59 10.10
CA CYS A 243 -0.23 12.61 10.28
C CYS A 243 -0.13 11.92 11.65
N ALA A 244 -1.26 11.52 12.22
CA ALA A 244 -1.30 10.61 13.34
C ALA A 244 -0.79 9.21 12.92
N ILE A 245 0.05 8.64 13.77
CA ILE A 245 0.56 7.27 13.68
C ILE A 245 -0.37 6.39 14.50
N MET A 246 -1.13 5.56 13.79
CA MET A 246 -1.94 4.50 14.37
C MET A 246 -1.23 3.18 14.18
N VAL A 247 -1.19 2.33 15.21
CA VAL A 247 -0.62 0.98 15.11
C VAL A 247 -1.70 -0.04 15.40
N ALA A 248 -1.88 -0.96 14.45
CA ALA A 248 -2.78 -2.09 14.58
C ALA A 248 -1.99 -3.33 14.98
N TYR A 249 -2.25 -3.84 16.17
CA TYR A 249 -1.70 -5.07 16.69
C TYR A 249 -2.67 -6.22 16.50
N GLY A 250 -2.19 -7.33 15.97
CA GLY A 250 -2.96 -8.54 15.81
C GLY A 250 -2.13 -9.78 16.08
N ASN A 251 -2.77 -10.93 15.97
CA ASN A 251 -2.11 -12.23 16.09
C ASN A 251 -2.46 -13.08 14.89
N LEU A 252 -1.48 -13.82 14.36
CA LEU A 252 -1.73 -14.89 13.41
C LEU A 252 -2.24 -16.15 14.14
N VAL A 253 -2.87 -17.05 13.38
CA VAL A 253 -3.24 -18.38 13.89
C VAL A 253 -1.98 -19.22 14.11
N ASP A 254 -1.06 -19.18 13.16
CA ASP A 254 0.22 -19.90 13.19
C ASP A 254 1.37 -18.99 13.68
N SER A 255 2.49 -19.59 14.08
CA SER A 255 3.66 -18.84 14.55
C SER A 255 4.32 -18.03 13.43
N THR A 256 4.81 -16.84 13.77
CA THR A 256 5.51 -15.92 12.86
C THR A 256 7.02 -16.22 12.77
N ALA A 257 7.54 -17.22 13.49
CA ALA A 257 8.97 -17.48 13.59
C ALA A 257 9.67 -17.71 12.24
N SER A 258 8.99 -18.37 11.29
CA SER A 258 9.50 -18.60 9.93
C SER A 258 9.31 -17.40 9.00
N LEU A 259 8.40 -16.49 9.34
CA LEU A 259 8.03 -15.32 8.53
C LEU A 259 8.88 -14.09 8.87
N ALA A 260 9.18 -13.88 10.16
CA ALA A 260 9.96 -12.75 10.65
C ALA A 260 11.28 -12.52 9.90
N PRO A 261 12.12 -13.54 9.59
CA PRO A 261 13.37 -13.30 8.85
C PRO A 261 13.17 -12.99 7.36
N LEU A 262 11.99 -13.32 6.80
CA LEU A 262 11.69 -13.09 5.39
C LEU A 262 11.08 -11.72 5.13
N ILE A 263 10.71 -10.96 6.17
CA ILE A 263 10.13 -9.63 5.95
C ILE A 263 11.18 -8.69 5.34
N SER A 264 10.79 -7.94 4.32
CA SER A 264 11.68 -6.98 3.67
C SER A 264 12.08 -5.90 4.66
N SER A 265 13.38 -5.69 4.85
CA SER A 265 13.92 -4.63 5.71
C SER A 265 13.52 -3.21 5.27
N TRP A 266 13.04 -3.07 4.03
CA TRP A 266 12.58 -1.81 3.46
C TRP A 266 11.10 -1.52 3.78
N ASP A 267 10.32 -2.53 4.16
CA ASP A 267 8.92 -2.35 4.53
C ASP A 267 8.80 -2.16 6.05
N ARG A 268 8.73 -0.90 6.48
CA ARG A 268 8.49 -0.54 7.89
C ARG A 268 7.00 -0.46 8.25
N SER A 269 6.11 -0.90 7.37
CA SER A 269 4.66 -0.84 7.63
C SER A 269 4.14 -2.07 8.37
N LEU A 270 4.87 -3.18 8.38
CA LEU A 270 4.50 -4.43 9.03
C LEU A 270 5.71 -4.98 9.80
N VAL A 271 5.51 -5.43 11.03
CA VAL A 271 6.52 -6.11 11.84
C VAL A 271 5.90 -7.32 12.52
N PHE A 272 6.68 -8.39 12.69
CA PHE A 272 6.28 -9.58 13.42
C PHE A 272 7.00 -9.68 14.76
N GLN A 273 6.31 -10.20 15.78
CA GLN A 273 6.91 -10.53 17.06
C GLN A 273 7.93 -11.66 16.88
N LYS A 274 9.10 -11.53 17.51
CA LYS A 274 10.13 -12.58 17.49
C LYS A 274 9.65 -13.78 18.31
N GLY A 275 9.58 -14.95 17.69
CA GLY A 275 9.21 -16.20 18.36
C GLY A 275 7.74 -16.32 18.78
N GLY A 276 6.89 -15.36 18.40
CA GLY A 276 5.48 -15.31 18.78
C GLY A 276 4.50 -15.61 17.63
N SER A 277 3.28 -15.12 17.77
CA SER A 277 2.26 -15.02 16.72
C SER A 277 1.85 -13.59 16.41
N GLY A 278 2.36 -12.62 17.18
CA GLY A 278 1.97 -11.22 17.07
C GLY A 278 2.48 -10.55 15.80
N PHE A 279 1.71 -9.60 15.29
CA PHE A 279 2.14 -8.65 14.27
C PHE A 279 1.68 -7.23 14.63
N ALA A 280 2.37 -6.23 14.09
CA ALA A 280 1.99 -4.83 14.19
C ALA A 280 2.02 -4.19 12.80
N MET A 281 1.00 -3.40 12.48
CA MET A 281 0.91 -2.63 11.24
C MET A 281 0.83 -1.14 11.52
N ARG A 282 1.68 -0.35 10.86
CA ARG A 282 1.66 1.11 10.95
C ARG A 282 0.68 1.70 9.92
N LEU A 283 -0.20 2.58 10.38
CA LEU A 283 -1.21 3.28 9.59
C LEU A 283 -1.08 4.78 9.83
N LEU A 284 -1.08 5.57 8.76
CA LEU A 284 -0.96 7.02 8.83
C LEU A 284 -2.25 7.68 8.33
N ALA A 285 -2.77 8.62 9.12
CA ALA A 285 -3.82 9.54 8.68
C ALA A 285 -3.79 10.82 9.52
N PRO A 286 -4.22 11.98 8.97
CA PRO A 286 -4.47 13.16 9.79
C PRO A 286 -5.43 12.84 10.94
N ALA A 287 -5.20 13.39 12.14
CA ALA A 287 -6.10 13.16 13.26
C ALA A 287 -7.51 13.63 12.88
N GLY A 288 -8.53 12.78 13.08
CA GLY A 288 -9.90 13.07 12.66
C GLY A 288 -10.29 12.43 11.33
N ARG A 289 -9.32 11.87 10.60
CA ARG A 289 -9.60 10.98 9.48
C ARG A 289 -9.44 9.52 9.93
N PRO A 290 -10.45 8.67 9.74
CA PRO A 290 -10.38 7.28 10.16
C PRO A 290 -9.42 6.48 9.27
N VAL A 291 -8.67 5.56 9.89
CA VAL A 291 -7.77 4.61 9.22
C VAL A 291 -8.45 3.27 8.93
N ILE A 292 -9.71 3.08 9.34
CA ILE A 292 -10.42 1.78 9.26
C ILE A 292 -10.41 1.17 7.86
N VAL A 293 -10.62 1.96 6.81
CA VAL A 293 -10.58 1.44 5.43
C VAL A 293 -9.19 0.90 5.09
N SER A 294 -8.14 1.67 5.41
CA SER A 294 -6.75 1.26 5.21
C SER A 294 -6.36 0.07 6.09
N LEU A 295 -6.91 -0.03 7.30
CA LEU A 295 -6.75 -1.18 8.18
C LEU A 295 -7.32 -2.45 7.53
N LEU A 296 -8.58 -2.40 7.08
CA LEU A 296 -9.23 -3.53 6.40
C LEU A 296 -8.53 -3.92 5.10
N GLU A 297 -8.02 -2.93 4.36
CA GLU A 297 -7.21 -3.12 3.17
C GLU A 297 -5.91 -3.89 3.50
N ASN A 298 -5.15 -3.42 4.49
CA ASN A 298 -3.87 -4.02 4.87
C ASN A 298 -4.02 -5.40 5.52
N LEU A 299 -5.08 -5.63 6.29
CA LEU A 299 -5.38 -6.95 6.85
C LEU A 299 -5.69 -7.97 5.73
N GLN A 300 -6.52 -7.60 4.75
CA GLN A 300 -6.81 -8.49 3.62
C GLN A 300 -5.60 -8.67 2.69
N LYS A 301 -4.75 -7.66 2.51
CA LYS A 301 -3.44 -7.80 1.85
C LYS A 301 -2.56 -8.80 2.59
N LEU A 302 -2.49 -8.73 3.92
CA LEU A 302 -1.72 -9.67 4.72
C LEU A 302 -2.25 -11.10 4.56
N GLU A 303 -3.57 -11.31 4.61
CA GLU A 303 -4.15 -12.63 4.33
C GLU A 303 -3.78 -13.14 2.93
N CYS A 304 -3.72 -12.24 1.93
CA CYS A 304 -3.35 -12.59 0.56
C CYS A 304 -1.89 -13.04 0.49
N VAL A 305 -0.99 -12.26 1.08
CA VAL A 305 0.43 -12.58 1.18
C VAL A 305 0.62 -13.93 1.86
N LEU A 306 0.01 -14.15 3.02
CA LEU A 306 0.14 -15.40 3.77
C LEU A 306 -0.37 -16.60 2.96
N SER A 307 -1.52 -16.46 2.28
CA SER A 307 -2.07 -17.52 1.40
C SER A 307 -1.14 -17.86 0.22
N VAL A 308 -0.51 -16.84 -0.37
CA VAL A 308 0.48 -17.05 -1.44
C VAL A 308 1.74 -17.71 -0.89
N LEU A 309 2.24 -17.29 0.28
CA LEU A 309 3.41 -17.88 0.93
C LEU A 309 3.18 -19.38 1.23
N GLU A 310 2.02 -19.73 1.82
CA GLU A 310 1.65 -21.13 2.05
C GLU A 310 1.64 -21.95 0.75
N SER A 311 1.11 -21.38 -0.33
CA SER A 311 1.03 -22.03 -1.63
C SER A 311 2.40 -22.25 -2.27
N LEU A 312 3.31 -21.27 -2.16
CA LEU A 312 4.69 -21.39 -2.63
C LEU A 312 5.47 -22.43 -1.81
N GLN A 313 5.34 -22.42 -0.49
CA GLN A 313 5.96 -23.40 0.41
C GLN A 313 5.48 -24.82 0.10
N ARG A 314 4.18 -25.01 -0.18
CA ARG A 314 3.62 -26.31 -0.59
C ARG A 314 4.27 -26.86 -1.86
N LYS A 315 4.60 -25.98 -2.82
CA LYS A 315 5.31 -26.34 -4.06
C LYS A 315 6.84 -26.36 -3.90
N ARG A 316 7.35 -26.26 -2.67
CA ARG A 316 8.79 -26.26 -2.32
C ARG A 316 9.58 -25.15 -3.04
N VAL A 317 8.93 -24.02 -3.30
CA VAL A 317 9.57 -22.82 -3.83
C VAL A 317 10.24 -22.08 -2.67
N GLU A 318 11.52 -21.74 -2.83
CA GLU A 318 12.26 -21.00 -1.81
C GLU A 318 11.94 -19.50 -1.90
N ILE A 319 11.42 -18.97 -0.80
CA ILE A 319 11.08 -17.55 -0.65
C ILE A 319 12.32 -16.83 -0.12
N ARG A 320 12.66 -15.69 -0.72
CA ARG A 320 13.76 -14.82 -0.27
C ARG A 320 13.26 -13.77 0.70
N THR A 321 12.29 -12.99 0.26
CA THR A 321 11.72 -11.89 1.05
C THR A 321 10.26 -11.66 0.70
N PHE A 322 9.51 -11.02 1.59
CA PHE A 322 8.16 -10.54 1.30
C PHE A 322 7.83 -9.23 2.02
N SER A 323 6.80 -8.55 1.52
CA SER A 323 6.17 -7.35 2.08
C SER A 323 4.66 -7.44 1.85
N LEU A 324 3.88 -6.44 2.28
CA LEU A 324 2.44 -6.39 1.97
C LEU A 324 2.15 -6.26 0.46
N SER A 325 3.14 -5.86 -0.35
CA SER A 325 2.96 -5.57 -1.78
C SER A 325 3.76 -6.47 -2.71
N SER A 326 4.69 -7.29 -2.19
CA SER A 326 5.59 -8.09 -3.02
C SER A 326 6.09 -9.34 -2.30
N ILE A 327 6.31 -10.42 -3.05
CA ILE A 327 6.93 -11.66 -2.58
C ILE A 327 8.01 -12.06 -3.59
N SER A 328 9.25 -12.08 -3.15
CA SER A 328 10.40 -12.49 -3.96
C SER A 328 10.79 -13.93 -3.66
N PHE A 329 10.99 -14.72 -4.71
CA PHE A 329 11.33 -16.13 -4.61
C PHE A 329 12.31 -16.56 -5.71
N VAL A 330 12.97 -17.71 -5.49
CA VAL A 330 13.85 -18.34 -6.47
C VAL A 330 13.27 -19.62 -7.02
N TYR A 331 13.63 -19.93 -8.25
CA TYR A 331 13.18 -21.12 -8.95
C TYR A 331 14.23 -21.60 -9.96
N GLY A 332 13.98 -22.77 -10.55
CA GLY A 332 14.92 -23.47 -11.42
C GLY A 332 15.73 -24.55 -10.67
N PRO A 333 16.32 -25.50 -11.39
CA PRO A 333 17.01 -26.65 -10.79
C PRO A 333 18.20 -26.25 -9.91
N GLU A 334 18.91 -25.19 -10.28
CA GLU A 334 20.07 -24.64 -9.56
C GLU A 334 19.72 -23.42 -8.70
N ARG A 335 18.44 -23.05 -8.63
CA ARG A 335 17.95 -21.84 -7.94
C ARG A 335 18.62 -20.55 -8.42
N ASP A 336 18.99 -20.54 -9.70
CA ASP A 336 19.71 -19.48 -10.38
C ASP A 336 18.79 -18.33 -10.86
N LEU A 337 17.47 -18.56 -10.88
CA LEU A 337 16.50 -17.58 -11.35
C LEU A 337 15.65 -17.04 -10.19
N ALA A 338 15.37 -15.74 -10.24
CA ALA A 338 14.50 -15.05 -9.30
C ALA A 338 13.28 -14.44 -9.99
N ALA A 339 12.17 -14.39 -9.25
CA ALA A 339 10.94 -13.70 -9.63
C ALA A 339 10.36 -12.95 -8.42
N SER A 340 9.63 -11.88 -8.69
CA SER A 340 8.83 -11.16 -7.70
C SER A 340 7.37 -11.22 -8.08
N LEU A 341 6.53 -11.74 -7.20
CA LEU A 341 5.09 -11.59 -7.29
C LEU A 341 4.70 -10.26 -6.64
N ASN A 342 3.96 -9.42 -7.36
CA ASN A 342 3.48 -8.16 -6.84
C ASN A 342 1.98 -8.25 -6.53
N ILE A 343 1.57 -7.72 -5.39
CA ILE A 343 0.19 -7.75 -4.90
C ILE A 343 -0.30 -6.31 -4.93
N HIS A 344 -1.14 -6.00 -5.91
CA HIS A 344 -1.74 -4.68 -6.04
C HIS A 344 -3.20 -4.75 -5.61
N LEU A 345 -3.56 -3.94 -4.62
CA LEU A 345 -4.95 -3.70 -4.26
C LEU A 345 -5.28 -2.26 -4.65
N SER A 346 -6.11 -2.09 -5.67
CA SER A 346 -6.62 -0.79 -6.06
C SER A 346 -7.87 -0.45 -5.28
N ARG A 347 -8.07 0.84 -5.01
CA ARG A 347 -9.32 1.36 -4.44
C ARG A 347 -10.15 1.96 -5.56
N SER A 348 -11.44 1.66 -5.59
CA SER A 348 -12.35 2.28 -6.56
C SER A 348 -12.51 3.78 -6.25
N GLU A 349 -12.04 4.63 -7.16
CA GLU A 349 -12.13 6.09 -7.03
C GLU A 349 -13.57 6.59 -6.97
N SER A 350 -14.50 5.93 -7.68
CA SER A 350 -15.92 6.30 -7.69
C SER A 350 -16.62 6.08 -6.35
N LEU A 351 -16.06 5.23 -5.49
CA LEU A 351 -16.58 4.93 -4.16
C LEU A 351 -15.84 5.74 -3.07
N MET A 352 -14.76 6.45 -3.42
CA MET A 352 -14.07 7.33 -2.50
C MET A 352 -14.92 8.56 -2.20
N GLY A 353 -15.17 8.81 -0.91
CA GLY A 353 -15.99 9.95 -0.46
C GLY A 353 -17.43 9.59 -0.09
N LEU A 354 -17.87 8.35 -0.34
CA LEU A 354 -19.14 7.85 0.17
C LEU A 354 -19.08 7.65 1.69
N SER A 355 -20.22 7.81 2.35
CA SER A 355 -20.35 7.55 3.79
C SER A 355 -20.18 6.05 4.11
N PRO A 356 -19.81 5.69 5.35
CA PRO A 356 -19.63 4.28 5.74
C PRO A 356 -20.87 3.42 5.48
N THR A 357 -22.05 3.98 5.74
CA THR A 357 -23.35 3.31 5.55
C THR A 357 -23.68 3.11 4.07
N GLU A 358 -23.40 4.12 3.22
CA GLU A 358 -23.57 3.99 1.77
C GLU A 358 -22.62 2.93 1.20
N LEU A 359 -21.35 2.92 1.62
CA LEU A 359 -20.40 1.87 1.22
C LEU A 359 -20.90 0.48 1.63
N ALA A 360 -21.36 0.29 2.87
CA ALA A 360 -21.80 -1.02 3.35
C ALA A 360 -23.00 -1.61 2.58
N SER A 361 -23.84 -0.76 1.99
CA SER A 361 -25.02 -1.18 1.21
C SER A 361 -24.72 -1.48 -0.26
N ARG A 362 -23.51 -1.15 -0.76
CA ARG A 362 -23.16 -1.35 -2.17
C ARG A 362 -22.74 -2.81 -2.43
N PRO A 363 -23.15 -3.38 -3.57
CA PRO A 363 -22.73 -4.71 -3.98
C PRO A 363 -21.29 -4.73 -4.53
N GLU A 364 -20.84 -3.61 -5.09
CA GLU A 364 -19.51 -3.45 -5.69
C GLU A 364 -18.43 -3.38 -4.60
N SER A 365 -17.35 -4.15 -4.79
CA SER A 365 -16.19 -4.10 -3.90
C SER A 365 -15.41 -2.80 -4.11
N LEU A 366 -15.07 -2.14 -3.01
CA LEU A 366 -14.15 -1.02 -2.94
C LEU A 366 -12.73 -1.41 -3.40
N PHE A 367 -12.39 -2.70 -3.29
CA PHE A 367 -11.04 -3.20 -3.50
C PHE A 367 -10.94 -4.09 -4.74
N GLY A 368 -10.02 -3.74 -5.64
CA GLY A 368 -9.66 -4.55 -6.81
C GLY A 368 -8.30 -5.22 -6.60
N LEU A 369 -8.28 -6.54 -6.40
CA LEU A 369 -7.01 -7.28 -6.28
C LEU A 369 -6.49 -7.67 -7.66
N ARG A 370 -5.22 -7.36 -7.91
CA ARG A 370 -4.49 -7.80 -9.09
C ARG A 370 -3.10 -8.31 -8.69
N LEU A 371 -2.79 -9.53 -9.11
CA LEU A 371 -1.47 -10.12 -8.94
C LEU A 371 -0.61 -9.86 -10.19
N GLY A 372 0.59 -9.34 -10.00
CA GLY A 372 1.61 -9.20 -11.04
C GLY A 372 2.75 -10.18 -10.81
N ILE A 373 3.50 -10.50 -11.87
CA ILE A 373 4.79 -11.19 -11.74
C ILE A 373 5.84 -10.41 -12.51
N GLN A 374 7.01 -10.25 -11.92
CA GLN A 374 8.15 -9.53 -12.47
C GLN A 374 9.40 -10.38 -12.43
N PHE A 375 10.25 -10.20 -13.44
CA PHE A 375 11.52 -10.90 -13.56
C PHE A 375 12.66 -9.91 -13.80
N GLY A 376 13.87 -10.29 -13.36
CA GLY A 376 15.09 -9.53 -13.65
C GLY A 376 15.39 -9.47 -15.15
N LEU A 377 16.24 -8.51 -15.56
CA LEU A 377 16.55 -8.25 -16.98
C LEU A 377 17.09 -9.49 -17.72
N GLN A 378 17.90 -10.30 -17.03
CA GLN A 378 18.54 -11.52 -17.56
C GLN A 378 17.66 -12.76 -17.47
N ASN A 379 16.44 -12.64 -16.92
CA ASN A 379 15.59 -13.79 -16.72
C ASN A 379 14.85 -14.14 -18.03
N PRO A 380 14.96 -15.39 -18.51
CA PRO A 380 14.42 -15.81 -19.80
C PRO A 380 12.88 -15.76 -19.84
N HIS A 381 12.20 -15.87 -18.69
CA HIS A 381 10.73 -15.79 -18.59
C HIS A 381 10.16 -14.38 -18.75
N ARG A 382 10.98 -13.34 -18.82
CA ARG A 382 10.52 -11.99 -19.13
C ARG A 382 9.73 -11.92 -20.44
N ARG A 383 10.06 -12.78 -21.40
CA ARG A 383 9.35 -12.92 -22.70
C ARG A 383 7.89 -13.29 -22.55
N ILE A 384 7.52 -13.99 -21.48
CA ILE A 384 6.16 -14.47 -21.23
C ILE A 384 5.50 -13.81 -20.01
N GLN A 385 6.08 -12.72 -19.48
CA GLN A 385 5.63 -12.06 -18.26
C GLN A 385 4.13 -11.71 -18.29
N GLU A 386 3.66 -11.08 -19.38
CA GLU A 386 2.24 -10.72 -19.53
C GLU A 386 1.32 -11.95 -19.62
N SER A 387 1.80 -13.04 -20.23
CA SER A 387 1.03 -14.28 -20.27
C SER A 387 0.94 -14.96 -18.90
N LEU A 388 1.98 -14.84 -18.07
CA LEU A 388 1.96 -15.34 -16.70
C LEU A 388 1.10 -14.45 -15.80
N ALA A 389 1.21 -13.12 -15.92
CA ALA A 389 0.38 -12.16 -15.21
C ALA A 389 -1.11 -12.34 -15.54
N SER A 390 -1.46 -12.55 -16.81
CA SER A 390 -2.85 -12.85 -17.19
C SER A 390 -3.32 -14.20 -16.64
N SER A 391 -2.44 -15.21 -16.56
CA SER A 391 -2.79 -16.51 -15.97
C SER A 391 -3.02 -16.44 -14.45
N LEU A 392 -2.30 -15.57 -13.74
CA LEU A 392 -2.49 -15.32 -12.31
C LEU A 392 -3.87 -14.74 -11.99
N ASN A 393 -4.43 -13.91 -12.89
CA ASN A 393 -5.67 -13.15 -12.64
C ASN A 393 -6.91 -13.72 -13.35
N ARG A 394 -6.85 -14.92 -13.93
CA ARG A 394 -8.05 -15.53 -14.54
C ARG A 394 -9.06 -15.89 -13.45
N SER A 395 -10.23 -15.26 -13.54
CA SER A 395 -11.30 -15.22 -12.53
C SER A 395 -11.94 -16.58 -12.15
N SER A 396 -11.60 -17.68 -12.83
CA SER A 396 -12.30 -18.95 -12.70
C SER A 396 -11.51 -20.09 -12.06
N THR A 397 -10.22 -19.91 -11.73
CA THR A 397 -9.40 -21.00 -11.19
C THR A 397 -8.69 -20.59 -9.91
N GLU A 398 -9.09 -21.21 -8.79
CA GLU A 398 -8.42 -21.16 -7.47
C GLU A 398 -6.93 -21.59 -7.53
N THR A 399 -6.50 -22.10 -8.68
CA THR A 399 -5.16 -22.62 -8.99
C THR A 399 -4.31 -21.67 -9.82
N GLY A 400 -4.69 -20.38 -9.97
CA GLY A 400 -3.94 -19.42 -10.81
C GLY A 400 -2.45 -19.34 -10.46
N LEU A 401 -2.13 -19.27 -9.16
CA LEU A 401 -0.75 -19.30 -8.67
C LEU A 401 -0.05 -20.63 -8.94
N GLU A 402 -0.72 -21.75 -8.66
CA GLU A 402 -0.16 -23.10 -8.89
C GLU A 402 0.13 -23.32 -10.39
N THR A 403 -0.77 -22.86 -11.25
CA THR A 403 -0.63 -22.89 -12.70
C THR A 403 0.59 -22.10 -13.15
N VAL A 404 0.85 -20.93 -12.56
CA VAL A 404 2.02 -20.11 -12.90
C VAL A 404 3.32 -20.77 -12.45
N ILE A 405 3.35 -21.37 -11.25
CA ILE A 405 4.52 -22.14 -10.79
C ILE A 405 4.80 -23.31 -11.74
N GLU A 406 3.76 -24.02 -12.17
CA GLU A 406 3.89 -25.11 -13.14
C GLU A 406 4.34 -24.62 -14.52
N LEU A 407 3.85 -23.47 -14.98
CA LEU A 407 4.27 -22.85 -16.23
C LEU A 407 5.74 -22.42 -16.18
N LEU A 408 6.22 -21.88 -15.05
CA LEU A 408 7.64 -21.55 -14.88
C LEU A 408 8.52 -22.78 -15.05
N MET A 409 8.14 -23.91 -14.45
CA MET A 409 8.90 -25.15 -14.57
C MET A 409 8.80 -25.76 -15.99
N LEU A 410 7.62 -25.72 -16.61
CA LEU A 410 7.37 -26.24 -17.96
C LEU A 410 8.14 -25.46 -19.04
N THR A 411 8.19 -24.14 -18.90
CA THR A 411 8.74 -23.26 -19.95
C THR A 411 10.22 -22.97 -19.77
N LEU A 412 10.80 -23.20 -18.58
CA LEU A 412 12.22 -22.92 -18.30
C LEU A 412 13.20 -23.54 -19.32
N PRO A 413 13.13 -24.85 -19.65
CA PRO A 413 14.06 -25.44 -20.61
C PRO A 413 13.93 -24.83 -22.01
N LEU A 414 12.70 -24.51 -22.41
CA LEU A 414 12.41 -23.85 -23.67
C LEU A 414 12.97 -22.44 -23.71
N MET A 415 12.73 -21.63 -22.67
CA MET A 415 13.17 -20.23 -22.67
C MET A 415 14.71 -20.13 -22.66
N ARG A 416 15.41 -21.01 -21.92
CA ARG A 416 16.88 -21.09 -21.95
C ARG A 416 17.40 -21.44 -23.35
N ALA A 417 16.80 -22.42 -24.01
CA ALA A 417 17.21 -22.82 -25.37
C ALA A 417 16.96 -21.70 -26.39
N LEU A 418 15.85 -20.98 -26.26
CA LEU A 418 15.54 -19.84 -27.12
C LEU A 418 16.51 -18.68 -26.91
N ASP A 419 16.89 -18.37 -25.66
CA ASP A 419 17.88 -17.32 -25.38
C ASP A 419 19.27 -17.65 -25.94
N GLN A 420 19.70 -18.92 -25.82
CA GLN A 420 20.94 -19.40 -26.46
C GLN A 420 20.88 -19.29 -27.98
N LEU A 421 19.72 -19.60 -28.58
CA LEU A 421 19.54 -19.56 -30.03
C LEU A 421 19.48 -18.13 -30.58
N MET A 422 19.00 -17.18 -29.77
CA MET A 422 18.87 -15.77 -30.14
C MET A 422 20.10 -14.93 -29.79
N SER A 423 21.09 -15.47 -29.08
CA SER A 423 22.35 -14.75 -28.84
C SER A 423 23.09 -14.59 -30.17
N ASN A 424 22.91 -13.44 -30.84
CA ASN A 424 23.60 -13.11 -32.08
C ASN A 424 25.02 -12.62 -31.75
N PRO A 425 26.08 -13.34 -32.19
CA PRO A 425 27.46 -12.89 -31.96
C PRO A 425 27.87 -11.70 -32.84
N SER A 426 27.10 -11.37 -33.88
CA SER A 426 27.41 -10.28 -34.81
C SER A 426 26.26 -9.27 -34.85
N TYR A 427 26.45 -8.10 -34.24
CA TYR A 427 25.45 -7.02 -34.15
C TYR A 427 25.06 -6.41 -35.52
N SER A 428 25.80 -6.72 -36.58
CA SER A 428 25.63 -6.18 -37.95
C SER A 428 24.92 -7.12 -38.94
N GLY A 429 24.54 -8.34 -38.52
CA GLY A 429 23.92 -9.34 -39.40
C GLY A 429 22.39 -9.30 -39.40
N PRO A 430 21.72 -9.83 -40.44
CA PRO A 430 20.27 -10.02 -40.44
C PRO A 430 19.85 -10.98 -39.31
N LEU A 431 18.71 -10.69 -38.67
CA LEU A 431 18.14 -11.49 -37.59
C LEU A 431 17.98 -12.95 -38.02
N ARG A 432 18.75 -13.84 -37.39
CA ARG A 432 18.73 -15.29 -37.67
C ARG A 432 17.39 -15.93 -37.32
N LEU A 433 16.83 -15.52 -36.19
CA LEU A 433 15.60 -16.08 -35.64
C LEU A 433 14.76 -14.97 -35.01
N HIS A 434 13.45 -15.04 -35.25
CA HIS A 434 12.45 -14.24 -34.54
C HIS A 434 11.46 -15.16 -33.83
N VAL A 435 11.22 -14.90 -32.55
CA VAL A 435 10.27 -15.67 -31.73
C VAL A 435 9.15 -14.76 -31.28
N THR A 436 7.92 -15.13 -31.63
CA THR A 436 6.71 -14.45 -31.17
C THR A 436 5.99 -15.32 -30.15
N VAL A 437 5.77 -14.78 -28.94
CA VAL A 437 5.01 -15.45 -27.89
C VAL A 437 3.52 -15.16 -28.09
N ARG A 438 2.69 -16.20 -28.23
CA ARG A 438 1.22 -16.03 -28.27
C ARG A 438 0.61 -16.15 -26.88
N ASN A 439 1.10 -17.10 -26.10
CA ASN A 439 0.82 -17.27 -24.68
C ASN A 439 1.91 -18.19 -24.08
N ALA A 440 1.85 -18.47 -22.78
CA ALA A 440 2.82 -19.30 -22.06
C ALA A 440 2.91 -20.76 -22.55
N ARG A 441 2.02 -21.21 -23.43
CA ARG A 441 1.99 -22.57 -24.00
C ARG A 441 2.15 -22.60 -25.52
N THR A 442 2.20 -21.45 -26.19
CA THR A 442 2.22 -21.37 -27.65
C THR A 442 3.20 -20.31 -28.14
N TYR A 443 4.14 -20.74 -28.97
CA TYR A 443 5.22 -19.93 -29.52
C TYR A 443 5.24 -20.06 -31.04
N GLN A 444 5.57 -18.97 -31.72
CA GLN A 444 5.83 -18.96 -33.16
C GLN A 444 7.31 -18.68 -33.37
N ILE A 445 7.96 -19.52 -34.16
CA ILE A 445 9.38 -19.48 -34.46
C ILE A 445 9.50 -19.17 -35.96
N HIS A 446 10.13 -18.06 -36.29
CA HIS A 446 10.28 -17.59 -37.67
C HIS A 446 11.75 -17.43 -38.02
N TYR A 447 12.14 -17.98 -39.18
CA TYR A 447 13.45 -17.79 -39.79
C TYR A 447 13.30 -16.85 -40.99
N PRO A 448 13.63 -15.55 -40.87
CA PRO A 448 13.35 -14.56 -41.91
C PRO A 448 14.06 -14.84 -43.24
N GLY A 449 15.32 -15.29 -43.18
CA GLY A 449 16.13 -15.59 -44.37
C GLY A 449 15.57 -16.73 -45.21
N ASP A 450 14.85 -17.66 -44.59
CA ASP A 450 14.37 -18.90 -45.20
C ASP A 450 12.84 -18.89 -45.37
N LYS A 451 12.17 -17.78 -45.03
CA LYS A 451 10.70 -17.60 -45.03
C LYS A 451 9.92 -18.71 -44.29
N ALA A 452 10.59 -19.47 -43.43
CA ALA A 452 10.01 -20.59 -42.70
C ALA A 452 9.36 -20.11 -41.40
N ARG A 453 8.20 -20.69 -41.06
CA ARG A 453 7.47 -20.42 -39.82
C ARG A 453 7.00 -21.72 -39.18
N PHE A 454 7.28 -21.86 -37.90
CA PHE A 454 6.88 -22.99 -37.09
C PHE A 454 6.06 -22.55 -35.90
N GLN A 455 5.16 -23.41 -35.46
CA GLN A 455 4.40 -23.25 -34.24
C GLN A 455 4.81 -24.33 -33.24
N LEU A 456 5.19 -23.92 -32.05
CA LEU A 456 5.52 -24.80 -30.93
C LEU A 456 4.43 -24.69 -29.86
N VAL A 457 3.77 -25.79 -29.53
CA VAL A 457 2.61 -25.83 -28.62
C VAL A 457 2.83 -26.87 -27.52
N ALA A 458 2.59 -26.50 -26.26
CA ALA A 458 2.53 -27.46 -25.17
C ALA A 458 1.22 -28.25 -25.23
N ALA A 459 1.32 -29.57 -25.28
CA ALA A 459 0.18 -30.48 -25.33
C ALA A 459 0.36 -31.64 -24.32
N SER A 460 -0.75 -32.28 -23.95
CA SER A 460 -0.71 -33.54 -23.21
C SER A 460 -0.74 -34.69 -24.21
N HIS A 461 0.23 -35.59 -24.11
CA HIS A 461 0.33 -36.80 -24.94
C HIS A 461 0.63 -37.99 -24.02
N GLN A 462 -0.22 -39.03 -24.05
CA GLN A 462 -0.09 -40.22 -23.18
C GLN A 462 0.10 -39.87 -21.70
N ASN A 463 -0.69 -38.91 -21.20
CA ASN A 463 -0.63 -38.40 -19.83
C ASN A 463 0.71 -37.73 -19.44
N ARG A 464 1.51 -37.30 -20.41
CA ARG A 464 2.73 -36.52 -20.21
C ARG A 464 2.65 -35.19 -20.96
N LEU A 465 3.14 -34.12 -20.34
CA LEU A 465 3.31 -32.83 -21.01
C LEU A 465 4.47 -32.92 -22.00
N VAL A 466 4.24 -32.47 -23.23
CA VAL A 466 5.21 -32.46 -24.33
C VAL A 466 5.07 -31.19 -25.15
N TRP A 467 6.15 -30.82 -25.84
CA TRP A 467 6.15 -29.75 -26.82
C TRP A 467 5.95 -30.33 -28.23
N VAL A 468 5.00 -29.78 -28.98
CA VAL A 468 4.68 -30.21 -30.35
C VAL A 468 5.05 -29.10 -31.32
N LEU A 469 5.97 -29.37 -32.23
CA LEU A 469 6.38 -28.49 -33.31
C LEU A 469 5.61 -28.84 -34.59
N LYS A 470 4.97 -27.84 -35.20
CA LYS A 470 4.22 -27.96 -36.45
C LYS A 470 4.63 -26.86 -37.42
N ASP A 471 4.51 -27.14 -38.70
CA ASP A 471 4.64 -26.13 -39.76
C ASP A 471 3.44 -25.17 -39.72
N ALA A 472 3.71 -23.86 -39.71
CA ALA A 472 2.68 -22.83 -39.72
C ALA A 472 2.31 -22.38 -41.15
N ASN A 473 3.10 -22.74 -42.17
CA ASN A 473 2.85 -22.40 -43.57
C ASN A 473 1.86 -23.37 -44.25
N SER A 474 1.49 -24.49 -43.62
CA SER A 474 0.61 -25.51 -44.21
C SER A 474 -0.83 -25.06 -44.50
N GLN A 475 -1.26 -23.90 -44.01
CA GLN A 475 -2.61 -23.35 -44.22
C GLN A 475 -2.75 -22.44 -45.44
N GLY A 476 -1.65 -22.06 -46.11
CA GLY A 476 -1.68 -21.22 -47.31
C GLY A 476 -0.76 -21.79 -48.38
N LYS A 477 -1.29 -22.62 -49.28
CA LYS A 477 -0.53 -23.18 -50.41
C LYS A 477 -0.13 -22.07 -51.38
N THR A 478 1.09 -21.55 -51.27
CA THR A 478 1.79 -20.92 -52.40
C THR A 478 2.96 -21.80 -52.84
N ARG A 479 2.73 -22.37 -54.02
CA ARG A 479 3.39 -23.39 -54.84
C ARG A 479 4.91 -23.28 -55.11
N ASN A 480 5.72 -22.69 -54.22
CA ASN A 480 7.16 -22.48 -54.43
C ASN A 480 8.07 -22.98 -53.28
N ASP A 481 7.59 -23.94 -52.48
CA ASP A 481 8.20 -24.33 -51.21
C ASP A 481 8.54 -25.83 -51.21
N ASP A 482 9.45 -26.26 -52.09
CA ASP A 482 9.61 -27.70 -52.39
C ASP A 482 10.97 -28.32 -51.98
N GLU A 483 12.04 -27.56 -51.70
CA GLU A 483 13.32 -28.17 -51.31
C GLU A 483 13.62 -28.06 -49.79
N ALA A 484 13.49 -26.86 -49.20
CA ALA A 484 13.79 -26.65 -47.78
C ALA A 484 12.79 -27.37 -46.84
N THR A 485 11.51 -27.33 -47.16
CA THR A 485 10.41 -28.06 -46.49
C THR A 485 10.48 -29.57 -46.72
N ALA A 486 10.89 -30.04 -47.89
CA ALA A 486 11.10 -31.48 -48.15
C ALA A 486 12.28 -32.03 -47.33
N ARG A 487 13.41 -31.30 -47.28
CA ARG A 487 14.53 -31.61 -46.39
C ARG A 487 14.08 -31.60 -44.93
N LEU A 488 13.34 -30.59 -44.48
CA LEU A 488 12.84 -30.53 -43.11
C LEU A 488 11.93 -31.71 -42.72
N ARG A 489 11.07 -32.16 -43.65
CA ARG A 489 10.26 -33.38 -43.47
C ARG A 489 11.13 -34.63 -43.35
N GLN A 490 12.18 -34.75 -44.16
CA GLN A 490 13.07 -35.91 -44.17
C GLN A 490 14.03 -35.95 -42.96
N THR A 491 14.53 -34.80 -42.50
CA THR A 491 15.51 -34.73 -41.42
C THR A 491 14.87 -34.66 -40.04
N LEU A 492 13.70 -34.03 -39.93
CA LEU A 492 13.07 -33.73 -38.63
C LEU A 492 11.77 -34.53 -38.41
N TYR A 493 10.92 -34.71 -39.42
CA TYR A 493 9.58 -35.31 -39.22
C TYR A 493 9.57 -36.84 -39.29
N THR A 494 10.56 -37.47 -39.92
CA THR A 494 10.71 -38.94 -39.97
C THR A 494 11.85 -39.46 -39.08
N SER A 495 12.61 -38.56 -38.46
CA SER A 495 13.75 -38.89 -37.60
C SER A 495 13.39 -38.89 -36.11
N LYS A 496 14.34 -39.35 -35.28
CA LYS A 496 14.28 -39.31 -33.81
C LYS A 496 15.64 -38.86 -33.26
N GLY A 497 15.63 -38.14 -32.15
CA GLY A 497 16.85 -37.71 -31.45
C GLY A 497 16.70 -37.81 -29.94
N ASP A 498 17.65 -37.22 -29.21
CA ASP A 498 17.62 -37.20 -27.74
C ASP A 498 16.44 -36.37 -27.22
N GLY A 499 15.40 -37.07 -26.75
CA GLY A 499 14.19 -36.48 -26.17
C GLY A 499 13.22 -35.86 -27.17
N TRP A 500 13.32 -36.19 -28.47
CA TRP A 500 12.33 -35.79 -29.47
C TRP A 500 12.12 -36.86 -30.56
N LYS A 501 10.94 -36.88 -31.15
CA LYS A 501 10.53 -37.84 -32.19
C LYS A 501 9.62 -37.19 -33.23
N GLY A 502 9.93 -37.40 -34.50
CA GLY A 502 9.08 -37.04 -35.64
C GLY A 502 7.87 -37.97 -35.81
N LEU A 503 6.74 -37.40 -36.20
CA LEU A 503 5.46 -38.10 -36.44
C LEU A 503 4.93 -37.90 -37.88
N GLY A 504 5.81 -37.56 -38.83
CA GLY A 504 5.46 -37.31 -40.24
C GLY A 504 4.78 -35.96 -40.51
N THR A 505 3.89 -35.51 -39.62
CA THR A 505 3.19 -34.21 -39.75
C THR A 505 3.71 -33.14 -38.79
N GLY A 506 4.73 -33.46 -38.00
CA GLY A 506 5.32 -32.59 -36.99
C GLY A 506 6.28 -33.37 -36.08
N VAL A 507 6.76 -32.71 -35.02
CA VAL A 507 7.72 -33.29 -34.07
C VAL A 507 7.23 -33.11 -32.65
N VAL A 508 7.43 -34.13 -31.81
CA VAL A 508 7.13 -34.07 -30.38
C VAL A 508 8.44 -34.11 -29.62
N ALA A 509 8.60 -33.25 -28.61
CA ALA A 509 9.74 -33.21 -27.72
C ALA A 509 9.32 -33.24 -26.25
N GLU A 510 10.12 -33.90 -25.43
CA GLU A 510 9.99 -33.88 -23.98
C GLU A 510 10.32 -32.49 -23.42
N VAL A 511 9.68 -32.12 -22.31
CA VAL A 511 9.83 -30.80 -21.67
C VAL A 511 11.29 -30.43 -21.42
N ASN A 512 12.05 -31.33 -20.82
CA ASN A 512 13.45 -31.09 -20.44
C ASN A 512 14.43 -31.14 -21.62
N ARG A 513 14.01 -31.67 -22.78
CA ARG A 513 14.87 -31.92 -23.94
C ARG A 513 14.48 -31.11 -25.17
N VAL A 514 13.50 -30.20 -25.07
CA VAL A 514 13.04 -29.34 -26.16
C VAL A 514 14.16 -28.50 -26.79
N GLY A 515 15.19 -28.14 -26.02
CA GLY A 515 16.36 -27.45 -26.57
C GLY A 515 17.15 -28.27 -27.60
N ASN A 516 17.14 -29.60 -27.49
CA ASN A 516 17.76 -30.48 -28.50
C ASN A 516 17.01 -30.39 -29.83
N LEU A 517 15.68 -30.40 -29.79
CA LEU A 517 14.84 -30.22 -30.97
C LEU A 517 15.12 -28.88 -31.65
N LEU A 518 15.22 -27.79 -30.89
CA LEU A 518 15.48 -26.47 -31.45
C LEU A 518 16.86 -26.36 -32.10
N ARG A 519 17.89 -27.01 -31.54
CA ARG A 519 19.23 -27.07 -32.15
C ARG A 519 19.22 -27.86 -33.46
N GLU A 520 18.51 -28.98 -33.53
CA GLU A 520 18.36 -29.74 -34.78
C GLU A 520 17.56 -28.96 -35.84
N LEU A 521 16.54 -28.21 -35.42
CA LEU A 521 15.82 -27.30 -36.30
C LEU A 521 16.75 -26.22 -36.86
N GLU A 522 17.61 -25.60 -36.03
CA GLU A 522 18.58 -24.61 -36.49
C GLU A 522 19.60 -25.19 -37.48
N LYS A 523 20.14 -26.39 -37.21
CA LYS A 523 21.08 -27.07 -38.11
C LYS A 523 20.51 -27.25 -39.52
N CYS A 524 19.21 -27.52 -39.65
CA CYS A 524 18.56 -27.66 -40.96
C CYS A 524 18.68 -26.38 -41.81
N PHE A 525 18.60 -25.20 -41.18
CA PHE A 525 18.68 -23.91 -41.88
C PHE A 525 20.12 -23.40 -42.02
N VAL A 526 21.01 -23.69 -41.07
CA VAL A 526 22.44 -23.39 -41.23
C VAL A 526 23.05 -24.20 -42.38
N ALA A 527 22.73 -25.50 -42.47
CA ALA A 527 23.17 -26.35 -43.56
C ALA A 527 22.60 -25.90 -44.92
N SER A 528 21.35 -25.42 -44.96
CA SER A 528 20.73 -24.88 -46.19
C SER A 528 21.42 -23.62 -46.72
N ARG A 529 22.10 -22.85 -45.86
CA ARG A 529 22.87 -21.66 -46.26
C ARG A 529 24.32 -21.96 -46.64
N ALA A 530 24.84 -23.12 -46.24
CA ALA A 530 26.20 -23.56 -46.54
C ALA A 530 26.32 -24.33 -47.86
N ASP A 531 25.21 -24.62 -48.55
CA ASP A 531 25.18 -25.23 -49.88
C ASP A 531 25.50 -24.15 -50.96
N PRO A 532 26.65 -24.15 -51.64
CA PRO A 532 27.11 -23.07 -52.52
C PRO A 532 26.50 -23.15 -53.93
N LYS A 533 25.23 -23.56 -54.04
CA LYS A 533 24.55 -23.74 -55.34
C LYS A 533 23.54 -22.65 -55.67
N HIS A 534 23.75 -21.41 -55.24
CA HIS A 534 23.18 -20.26 -55.94
C HIS A 534 24.17 -19.10 -55.97
N LYS A 535 24.77 -18.87 -57.14
CA LYS A 535 25.50 -17.64 -57.46
C LYS A 535 24.53 -16.46 -57.33
N PRO A 536 24.96 -15.31 -56.78
CA PRO A 536 24.17 -14.09 -56.92
C PRO A 536 24.18 -13.71 -58.40
N THR A 537 22.99 -13.61 -58.99
CA THR A 537 22.79 -13.09 -60.33
C THR A 537 23.19 -11.62 -60.32
N ASP A 538 24.25 -11.30 -61.05
CA ASP A 538 24.57 -9.95 -61.47
C ASP A 538 23.35 -9.35 -62.20
N TYR A 539 22.88 -8.20 -61.71
CA TYR A 539 22.19 -7.24 -62.55
C TYR A 539 22.81 -5.87 -62.30
N SER A 540 23.80 -5.56 -63.14
CA SER A 540 24.25 -4.20 -63.40
C SER A 540 23.14 -3.42 -64.10
N ALA A 541 22.73 -2.34 -63.44
CA ALA A 541 22.26 -1.03 -63.92
C ALA A 541 21.48 -0.94 -65.24
N HIS A 542 20.29 -0.32 -65.16
CA HIS A 542 20.00 0.82 -66.03
C HIS A 542 19.23 1.91 -65.27
N TYR A 543 19.88 3.07 -65.23
CA TYR A 543 19.31 4.36 -64.87
C TYR A 543 18.57 4.92 -66.09
N ASP A 544 17.34 5.39 -65.87
CA ASP A 544 16.72 6.57 -66.47
C ASP A 544 15.77 7.06 -65.36
N GLY A 545 15.90 8.25 -64.77
CA GLY A 545 16.17 9.52 -65.39
C GLY A 545 14.86 10.30 -65.44
N SER A 546 14.63 11.17 -64.45
CA SER A 546 13.99 12.50 -64.59
C SER A 546 12.98 12.87 -63.48
N ASN A 547 13.40 13.88 -62.70
CA ASN A 547 12.64 15.02 -62.15
C ASN A 547 11.69 14.81 -60.95
N ASN A 548 11.71 15.64 -59.90
CA ASN A 548 12.51 16.83 -59.61
C ASN A 548 12.42 17.25 -58.12
N SER A 549 13.57 17.73 -57.62
CA SER A 549 13.81 18.87 -56.73
C SER A 549 13.04 19.07 -55.40
N LYS A 550 13.79 19.14 -54.30
CA LYS A 550 14.30 20.39 -53.69
C LYS A 550 15.10 20.08 -52.40
N LEU A 551 16.40 20.35 -52.41
CA LEU A 551 17.12 21.48 -51.76
C LEU A 551 17.91 20.98 -50.53
N SER A 552 19.21 20.74 -50.73
CA SER A 552 20.37 21.57 -50.27
C SER A 552 20.75 21.27 -48.81
N ALA A 553 21.83 20.52 -48.53
CA ALA A 553 23.26 20.95 -48.51
C ALA A 553 23.44 22.24 -47.69
N SER A 554 24.28 22.32 -46.66
CA SER A 554 25.70 21.94 -46.57
C SER A 554 26.08 21.67 -45.09
N ALA A 555 26.81 20.60 -44.79
CA ALA A 555 28.25 20.59 -44.52
C ALA A 555 28.72 21.60 -43.46
N ILE A 556 29.32 21.10 -42.37
CA ILE A 556 30.76 21.24 -42.10
C ILE A 556 31.18 20.24 -41.02
N GLU A 557 32.33 19.65 -41.30
CA GLU A 557 33.09 18.65 -40.56
C GLU A 557 33.82 19.19 -39.32
N LYS A 558 34.27 18.20 -38.52
CA LYS A 558 35.57 18.10 -37.81
C LYS A 558 35.75 18.84 -36.48
N GLY A 559 36.31 18.09 -35.54
CA GLY A 559 36.99 18.65 -34.37
C GLY A 559 37.19 17.64 -33.24
N THR A 560 38.23 16.82 -33.38
CA THR A 560 38.70 15.75 -32.49
C THR A 560 39.42 16.22 -31.21
N ALA A 561 39.59 15.27 -30.28
CA ALA A 561 40.69 15.13 -29.29
C ALA A 561 40.63 16.04 -28.03
N ASP A 562 41.13 15.70 -26.84
CA ASP A 562 41.67 14.47 -26.21
C ASP A 562 41.88 14.77 -24.71
N GLY A 563 41.90 13.73 -23.87
CA GLY A 563 42.67 13.66 -22.60
C GLY A 563 42.19 14.50 -21.39
N ALA A 564 42.51 14.19 -20.13
CA ALA A 564 43.17 13.05 -19.48
C ALA A 564 43.05 13.25 -17.95
N ASN A 565 43.15 12.13 -17.21
CA ASN A 565 43.69 12.01 -15.83
C ASN A 565 42.92 12.61 -14.63
N LEU A 566 43.09 12.18 -13.37
CA LEU A 566 43.41 10.95 -12.62
C LEU A 566 43.59 11.43 -11.15
N ALA A 567 43.36 10.56 -10.16
CA ALA A 567 43.87 10.63 -8.76
C ALA A 567 43.22 11.67 -7.81
N HIS A 568 43.17 11.55 -6.48
CA HIS A 568 43.36 10.50 -5.46
C HIS A 568 42.97 11.13 -4.08
N SER A 569 42.71 10.28 -3.08
CA SER A 569 42.95 10.47 -1.61
C SER A 569 41.96 11.33 -0.81
N ASP A 570 41.67 11.14 0.48
CA ASP A 570 41.93 10.13 1.54
C ASP A 570 40.86 10.40 2.65
N SER A 571 40.17 9.40 3.21
CA SER A 571 40.43 8.73 4.50
C SER A 571 40.81 9.60 5.73
N LEU A 572 39.98 9.56 6.79
CA LEU A 572 40.30 9.49 8.25
C LEU A 572 38.96 9.54 9.05
N THR A 573 38.40 8.48 9.68
CA THR A 573 38.68 7.86 11.03
C THR A 573 38.95 8.88 12.16
N ILE A 574 38.48 8.83 13.43
CA ILE A 574 38.01 7.81 14.41
C ILE A 574 37.47 8.60 15.66
N LEU A 575 36.26 8.32 16.22
CA LEU A 575 35.97 7.59 17.49
C LEU A 575 35.65 8.54 18.72
N PRO A 576 35.30 8.05 19.94
CA PRO A 576 33.95 8.14 20.55
C PRO A 576 33.96 8.64 22.03
N ASN A 577 32.79 8.70 22.70
CA ASN A 577 32.60 8.65 24.16
C ASN A 577 31.12 8.85 24.50
N ASP A 578 30.52 8.43 25.62
CA ASP A 578 30.78 7.38 26.60
C ASP A 578 29.47 7.22 27.42
N LYS A 579 29.43 6.17 28.23
CA LYS A 579 28.33 5.63 29.05
C LYS A 579 27.67 6.59 30.05
N GLY A 580 26.41 6.28 30.36
CA GLY A 580 25.73 6.65 31.61
C GLY A 580 24.64 5.64 31.97
N ASN A 581 24.95 4.74 32.91
CA ASN A 581 24.01 3.82 33.56
C ASN A 581 23.04 4.57 34.49
N LEU A 582 21.79 4.10 34.61
CA LEU A 582 21.02 4.19 35.87
C LEU A 582 19.89 3.14 35.95
N SER A 583 20.14 2.18 36.84
CA SER A 583 19.22 1.46 37.75
C SER A 583 17.84 1.00 37.28
N GLN A 584 17.73 -0.32 37.09
CA GLN A 584 16.49 -1.10 37.22
C GLN A 584 16.05 -1.16 38.69
N THR A 585 14.77 -0.88 38.95
CA THR A 585 14.07 -1.37 40.14
C THR A 585 12.81 -2.06 39.66
N GLU A 586 12.73 -3.35 39.92
CA GLU A 586 11.62 -4.22 39.53
C GLU A 586 10.35 -3.88 40.30
N THR A 587 9.22 -3.75 39.60
CA THR A 587 7.91 -4.04 40.17
C THR A 587 7.04 -4.64 39.08
N ALA A 588 6.56 -5.85 39.34
CA ALA A 588 5.88 -6.72 38.39
C ALA A 588 4.53 -6.15 37.93
N ALA A 589 4.50 -5.63 36.70
CA ALA A 589 3.29 -5.49 35.91
C ALA A 589 3.58 -6.08 34.51
N GLN A 590 2.63 -6.88 34.03
CA GLN A 590 2.71 -7.71 32.82
C GLN A 590 3.47 -7.03 31.66
N LYS A 591 4.58 -7.64 31.22
CA LYS A 591 5.25 -7.34 29.96
C LYS A 591 4.26 -7.56 28.81
N GLU A 592 3.61 -6.50 28.36
CA GLU A 592 3.18 -6.43 26.97
C GLU A 592 4.46 -6.42 26.14
N ASP A 593 4.73 -7.47 25.38
CA ASP A 593 5.76 -7.46 24.34
C ASP A 593 5.32 -6.43 23.29
N ILE A 594 5.73 -5.18 23.48
CA ILE A 594 5.49 -4.10 22.53
C ILE A 594 6.31 -4.43 21.29
N ILE A 595 5.63 -4.82 20.22
CA ILE A 595 6.24 -4.94 18.89
C ILE A 595 6.52 -3.51 18.42
N MET A 596 7.76 -3.06 18.59
CA MET A 596 8.20 -1.74 18.14
C MET A 596 8.31 -1.73 16.62
N ILE A 597 7.69 -0.74 16.00
CA ILE A 597 7.89 -0.38 14.60
C ILE A 597 8.73 0.90 14.61
N ASP A 598 9.97 0.83 14.14
CA ASP A 598 10.90 1.97 14.07
C ASP A 598 10.61 2.96 12.92
#